data_AF-A0A818IAW4-F1
#
_entry.id   AF-A0A818IAW4-F1
#
_cell.length_a   1.000
_cell.length_b   1.000
_cell.length_c   1.000
_cell.angle_alpha   90.00
_cell.angle_beta   90.00
_cell.angle_gamma   90.00
#
_symmetry.space_group_name_H-M   'P 1'
#
loop_
_entity.id
_entity.type
_entity.pdbx_description
1 polymer ?
#
loop_
_entity_poly.entity_id
_entity_poly.type
_entity_poly.pdbx_seq_one_letter_code
_entity_poly.pdbx_strand_id
1 'polypeptide(L)'
;MDKLSKSLEVLKILSSTTSDAIAASNEKSRLDPMSISKEKIHHLNIITDLLSSQSLIKSNTDNYFKFLTASVETLFLNCDDNDHDVRLATDENLNKLIKNLKDIHLTRIQVELHRIIKRNPNVGPRALKGALWRFAELANVIHAKKIRPFFDHLFGAFCSIAARSEDIVHEKLPEYYELIFRVLGRSINDKEIKDLLLAYLANMSHESSLIRRSSAACLIVICHHSRYPMAIARYLITYATDQLLEHHNQTESIRLINGYLGLIKNLIQLLGDNLEEFLSSPRNHQQPLNTSKNIDANEQHAPINIRQIIESVDIVCYLCLQHNDHNVVSSSLETLEVILKYSNLFDFDQLLISTENKSIERTRVSQTLQTAYPTYQRSFIEINELQQNLANKMNDELDSTSIKRTSAAKLVEQLISKYILNIDGTVKTNDESRVSIKCNTVTCLSYLSTIDPFAFFDSFDYPAE
;
A
#
# COMPACT_ATOMS: atom_id res chain seq x y z
N MET A 1 -13.07 35.66 26.03
CA MET A 1 -14.01 34.68 25.44
C MET A 1 -14.92 35.33 24.42
N ASP A 2 -15.50 36.50 24.68
CA ASP A 2 -16.40 37.18 23.71
C ASP A 2 -15.74 37.50 22.37
N LYS A 3 -14.49 38.00 22.37
CA LYS A 3 -13.73 38.26 21.14
C LYS A 3 -13.49 36.99 20.31
N LEU A 4 -13.31 35.85 20.98
CA LEU A 4 -13.14 34.55 20.33
C LEU A 4 -14.47 34.09 19.72
N SER A 5 -15.58 34.19 20.47
CA SER A 5 -16.91 33.88 19.96
C SER A 5 -17.27 34.71 18.72
N LYS A 6 -17.02 36.03 18.77
CA LYS A 6 -17.25 36.92 17.63
C LYS A 6 -16.41 36.55 16.42
N SER A 7 -15.12 36.24 16.62
CA SER A 7 -14.24 35.86 15.50
C SER A 7 -14.65 34.53 14.86
N LEU A 8 -15.12 33.56 15.66
CA LEU A 8 -15.66 32.30 15.14
C LEU A 8 -16.94 32.50 14.34
N GLU A 9 -17.83 33.38 14.80
CA GLU A 9 -19.07 33.70 14.11
C GLU A 9 -18.82 34.42 12.79
N VAL A 10 -17.94 35.44 12.78
CA VAL A 10 -17.56 36.15 11.56
C VAL A 10 -16.94 35.18 10.55
N LEU A 11 -16.01 34.33 10.97
CA LEU A 11 -15.36 33.39 10.04
C LEU A 11 -16.36 32.39 9.45
N LYS A 12 -17.34 31.92 10.23
CA LYS A 12 -18.42 31.06 9.72
C LYS A 12 -19.26 31.76 8.65
N ILE A 13 -19.64 33.02 8.89
CA ILE A 13 -20.41 33.83 7.94
C ILE A 13 -19.60 34.02 6.64
N LEU A 14 -18.33 34.45 6.75
CA LEU A 14 -17.46 34.66 5.59
C LEU A 14 -17.25 33.35 4.78
N SER A 15 -17.19 32.21 5.47
CA SER A 15 -17.08 30.90 4.84
C SER A 15 -18.36 30.52 4.08
N SER A 16 -19.55 30.73 4.66
CA SER A 16 -20.83 30.45 3.98
C SER A 16 -21.10 31.39 2.80
N THR A 17 -20.77 32.69 2.94
CA THR A 17 -20.95 33.67 1.85
C THR A 17 -20.06 33.35 0.64
N THR A 18 -18.88 32.76 0.87
CA THR A 18 -18.01 32.30 -0.23
C THR A 18 -18.65 31.12 -0.98
N SER A 19 -19.28 30.17 -0.27
CA SER A 19 -19.97 29.03 -0.87
C SER A 19 -21.21 29.46 -1.68
N ASP A 20 -22.00 30.39 -1.15
CA ASP A 20 -23.23 30.87 -1.80
C ASP A 20 -22.95 31.77 -3.02
N ALA A 21 -21.90 32.60 -2.98
CA ALA A 21 -21.49 33.47 -4.09
C ALA A 21 -20.89 32.71 -5.30
N ILE A 22 -20.52 31.44 -5.11
CA ILE A 22 -20.09 30.54 -6.19
C ILE A 22 -21.29 29.85 -6.84
N ALA A 23 -22.34 29.54 -6.07
CA ALA A 23 -23.58 28.94 -6.58
C ALA A 23 -24.47 29.95 -7.32
N ALA A 24 -24.45 31.23 -6.92
CA ALA A 24 -25.18 32.29 -7.60
C ALA A 24 -24.26 33.05 -8.56
N SER A 25 -24.31 32.69 -9.85
CA SER A 25 -23.74 33.49 -10.94
C SER A 25 -24.52 34.78 -11.17
N ASN A 26 -24.59 35.67 -10.18
CA ASN A 26 -25.26 36.97 -10.30
C ASN A 26 -24.35 38.12 -9.81
N GLU A 27 -24.05 39.03 -10.73
CA GLU A 27 -23.00 40.06 -10.69
C GLU A 27 -23.23 41.25 -9.73
N LYS A 28 -24.21 41.25 -8.84
CA LYS A 28 -24.59 42.46 -8.09
C LYS A 28 -24.51 42.29 -6.58
N SER A 29 -23.28 42.26 -6.06
CA SER A 29 -22.84 42.74 -4.72
C SER A 29 -21.57 42.03 -4.21
N ARG A 30 -20.57 41.77 -5.08
CA ARG A 30 -19.31 41.17 -4.62
C ARG A 30 -18.49 42.17 -3.81
N LEU A 31 -18.44 41.96 -2.49
CA LEU A 31 -17.31 42.39 -1.66
C LEU A 31 -16.01 41.92 -2.35
N ASP A 32 -14.96 42.77 -2.36
CA ASP A 32 -13.68 42.46 -3.00
C ASP A 32 -13.11 41.15 -2.43
N PRO A 33 -12.91 40.08 -3.25
CA PRO A 33 -12.39 38.80 -2.80
C PRO A 33 -11.09 38.93 -2.00
N MET A 34 -10.23 39.87 -2.39
CA MET A 34 -8.98 40.16 -1.67
C MET A 34 -9.23 40.71 -0.26
N SER A 35 -10.29 41.51 -0.08
CA SER A 35 -10.69 42.03 1.24
C SER A 35 -11.25 40.92 2.13
N ILE A 36 -12.06 40.00 1.56
CA ILE A 36 -12.61 38.85 2.30
C ILE A 36 -11.48 37.93 2.79
N SER A 37 -10.51 37.62 1.93
CA SER A 37 -9.37 36.77 2.30
C SER A 37 -8.53 37.39 3.42
N LYS A 38 -8.26 38.70 3.36
CA LYS A 38 -7.56 39.43 4.44
C LYS A 38 -8.32 39.39 5.76
N GLU A 39 -9.65 39.54 5.71
CA GLU A 39 -10.51 39.47 6.89
C GLU A 39 -10.54 38.05 7.49
N LYS A 40 -10.63 37.01 6.66
CA LYS A 40 -10.50 35.62 7.11
C LYS A 40 -9.17 35.37 7.81
N ILE A 41 -8.05 35.76 7.19
CA ILE A 41 -6.70 35.64 7.76
C ILE A 41 -6.62 36.37 9.11
N HIS A 42 -7.18 37.57 9.21
CA HIS A 42 -7.22 38.34 10.44
C HIS A 42 -7.94 37.58 11.57
N HIS A 43 -9.11 37.00 11.31
CA HIS A 43 -9.86 36.24 12.30
C HIS A 43 -9.23 34.90 12.65
N LEU A 44 -8.61 34.20 11.69
CA LEU A 44 -7.81 32.99 11.94
C LEU A 44 -6.69 33.28 12.96
N ASN A 45 -5.95 34.38 12.77
CA ASN A 45 -4.89 34.79 13.69
C ASN A 45 -5.44 35.14 15.09
N ILE A 46 -6.55 35.88 15.17
CA ILE A 46 -7.18 36.20 16.47
C ILE A 46 -7.58 34.94 17.23
N ILE A 47 -8.21 33.98 16.56
CA ILE A 47 -8.64 32.72 17.17
C ILE A 47 -7.44 31.99 17.79
N THR A 48 -6.37 31.84 17.01
CA THR A 48 -5.17 31.12 17.45
C THR A 48 -4.43 31.84 18.56
N ASP A 49 -4.28 33.16 18.49
CA ASP A 49 -3.57 33.95 19.51
C ASP A 49 -4.31 33.90 20.86
N LEU A 50 -5.64 34.00 20.84
CA LEU A 50 -6.44 33.91 22.06
C LEU A 50 -6.35 32.50 22.66
N LEU A 51 -6.47 31.44 21.86
CA LEU A 51 -6.37 30.07 22.36
C LEU A 51 -4.97 29.68 22.83
N SER A 52 -3.95 30.32 22.26
CA SER A 52 -2.54 30.13 22.62
C SER A 52 -2.12 30.93 23.85
N SER A 53 -2.98 31.81 24.38
CA SER A 53 -2.64 32.64 25.52
C SER A 53 -2.46 31.81 26.80
N GLN A 54 -1.33 32.00 27.47
CA GLN A 54 -0.93 31.22 28.65
C GLN A 54 -1.94 31.32 29.81
N SER A 55 -2.63 32.45 29.93
CA SER A 55 -3.68 32.64 30.94
C SER A 55 -4.90 31.75 30.69
N LEU A 56 -5.36 31.64 29.44
CA LEU A 56 -6.50 30.80 29.08
C LEU A 56 -6.15 29.32 29.11
N ILE A 57 -4.96 28.94 28.61
CA ILE A 57 -4.50 27.54 28.60
C ILE A 57 -4.44 26.95 30.02
N LYS A 58 -3.92 27.73 30.98
CA LYS A 58 -3.77 27.31 32.38
C LYS A 58 -5.07 27.32 33.16
N SER A 59 -6.08 28.09 32.72
CA SER A 59 -7.37 28.15 33.40
C SER A 59 -8.09 26.79 33.43
N ASN A 60 -7.79 25.89 32.48
CA ASN A 60 -8.31 24.52 32.39
C ASN A 60 -9.83 24.40 32.65
N THR A 61 -10.60 25.36 32.16
CA THR A 61 -12.06 25.40 32.35
C THR A 61 -12.79 24.68 31.22
N ASP A 62 -13.95 24.07 31.50
CA ASP A 62 -14.78 23.43 30.47
C ASP A 62 -15.15 24.37 29.32
N ASN A 63 -15.28 25.66 29.62
CA ASN A 63 -15.53 26.68 28.62
C ASN A 63 -14.36 26.77 27.62
N TYR A 64 -13.11 26.72 28.08
CA TYR A 64 -11.94 26.73 27.19
C TYR A 64 -11.98 25.59 26.17
N PHE A 65 -12.27 24.36 26.61
CA PHE A 65 -12.29 23.20 25.71
C PHE A 65 -13.44 23.23 24.69
N LYS A 66 -14.60 23.81 25.04
CA LYS A 66 -15.69 24.05 24.07
C LYS A 66 -15.24 25.01 22.96
N PHE A 67 -14.56 26.09 23.33
CA PHE A 67 -14.03 27.04 22.36
C PHE A 67 -12.87 26.47 21.55
N LEU A 68 -12.00 25.67 22.16
CA LEU A 68 -10.94 24.95 21.44
C LEU A 68 -11.54 24.05 20.36
N THR A 69 -12.56 23.26 20.71
CA THR A 69 -13.27 22.42 19.75
C THR A 69 -13.87 23.21 18.60
N ALA A 70 -14.64 24.26 18.90
CA ALA A 70 -15.23 25.09 17.86
C ALA A 70 -14.16 25.73 16.94
N SER A 71 -13.02 26.11 17.51
CA SER A 71 -11.93 26.76 16.78
C SER A 71 -11.14 25.77 15.91
N VAL A 72 -10.83 24.58 16.41
CA VAL A 72 -10.15 23.54 15.62
C VAL A 72 -11.03 23.15 14.44
N GLU A 73 -12.34 22.95 14.64
CA GLU A 73 -13.27 22.65 13.55
C GLU A 73 -13.33 23.78 12.51
N THR A 74 -13.33 25.03 12.98
CA THR A 74 -13.35 26.22 12.11
C THR A 74 -12.04 26.38 11.33
N LEU A 75 -10.89 26.13 11.95
CA LEU A 75 -9.58 26.12 11.30
C LEU A 75 -9.55 25.03 10.21
N PHE A 76 -9.94 23.80 10.52
CA PHE A 76 -9.95 22.73 9.53
C PHE A 76 -10.91 23.00 8.36
N LEU A 77 -12.04 23.67 8.57
CA LEU A 77 -12.91 24.10 7.47
C LEU A 77 -12.17 25.03 6.48
N ASN A 78 -11.29 25.91 6.97
CA ASN A 78 -10.53 26.85 6.15
C ASN A 78 -9.30 26.22 5.47
N CYS A 79 -8.95 24.96 5.80
CA CYS A 79 -7.95 24.21 5.04
C CYS A 79 -8.40 23.97 3.58
N ASP A 80 -9.71 23.90 3.36
CA ASP A 80 -10.34 23.72 2.04
C ASP A 80 -10.86 25.03 1.44
N ASP A 81 -10.42 26.20 1.94
CA ASP A 81 -10.76 27.48 1.33
C ASP A 81 -10.23 27.57 -0.12
N ASN A 82 -10.93 28.32 -0.98
CA ASN A 82 -10.53 28.51 -2.37
C ASN A 82 -9.29 29.40 -2.51
N ASP A 83 -9.09 30.34 -1.58
CA ASP A 83 -7.96 31.25 -1.57
C ASP A 83 -6.71 30.58 -1.00
N HIS A 84 -5.58 30.67 -1.73
CA HIS A 84 -4.33 30.05 -1.31
C HIS A 84 -3.74 30.66 -0.05
N ASP A 85 -3.82 31.98 0.12
CA ASP A 85 -3.25 32.70 1.26
C ASP A 85 -4.04 32.37 2.53
N VAL A 86 -5.36 32.21 2.42
CA VAL A 86 -6.21 31.75 3.53
C VAL A 86 -5.82 30.33 3.94
N ARG A 87 -5.59 29.41 2.98
CA ARG A 87 -5.13 28.05 3.28
C ARG A 87 -3.75 28.05 3.95
N LEU A 88 -2.82 28.85 3.46
CA LEU A 88 -1.46 28.96 4.01
C LEU A 88 -1.51 29.48 5.45
N ALA A 89 -2.22 30.59 5.69
CA ALA A 89 -2.41 31.15 7.02
C ALA A 89 -3.10 30.15 7.97
N THR A 90 -4.07 29.38 7.47
CA THR A 90 -4.74 28.34 8.27
C THR A 90 -3.77 27.25 8.71
N ASP A 91 -2.90 26.76 7.82
CA ASP A 91 -1.90 25.74 8.15
C ASP A 91 -0.90 26.25 9.20
N GLU A 92 -0.41 27.48 9.05
CA GLU A 92 0.46 28.14 10.03
C GLU A 92 -0.22 28.27 11.41
N ASN A 93 -1.49 28.67 11.43
CA ASN A 93 -2.28 28.82 12.64
C ASN A 93 -2.52 27.46 13.34
N LEU A 94 -2.81 26.40 12.58
CA LEU A 94 -2.92 25.04 13.12
C LEU A 94 -1.60 24.56 13.73
N ASN A 95 -0.47 24.78 13.04
CA ASN A 95 0.86 24.42 13.54
C ASN A 95 1.21 25.16 14.83
N LYS A 96 0.95 26.48 14.87
CA LYS A 96 1.15 27.32 16.05
C LYS A 96 0.30 26.83 17.22
N LEU A 97 -0.99 26.56 16.98
CA LEU A 97 -1.91 26.08 18.01
C LEU A 97 -1.45 24.73 18.59
N ILE A 98 -1.12 23.75 17.74
CA ILE A 98 -0.66 22.43 18.20
C ILE A 98 0.64 22.55 18.97
N LYS A 99 1.62 23.32 18.47
CA LYS A 99 2.90 23.54 19.15
C LYS A 99 2.73 24.12 20.55
N ASN A 100 1.78 25.05 20.74
CA ASN A 100 1.55 25.70 22.03
C ASN A 100 0.78 24.80 23.02
N LEU A 101 -0.03 23.87 22.51
CA LEU A 101 -0.87 23.00 23.34
C LEU A 101 -0.26 21.63 23.59
N LYS A 102 0.67 21.15 22.77
CA LYS A 102 1.15 19.75 22.82
C LYS A 102 1.76 19.36 24.17
N ASP A 103 2.40 20.28 24.87
CA ASP A 103 3.08 19.97 26.15
C ASP A 103 2.11 20.00 27.35
N ILE A 104 0.94 20.64 27.18
CA ILE A 104 -0.01 20.88 28.28
C ILE A 104 -1.29 20.05 28.10
N HIS A 105 -1.83 20.01 26.88
CA HIS A 105 -3.14 19.43 26.53
C HIS A 105 -3.04 18.39 25.40
N LEU A 106 -1.96 17.61 25.34
CA LEU A 106 -1.69 16.62 24.28
C LEU A 106 -2.88 15.72 23.96
N THR A 107 -3.44 15.06 24.99
CA THR A 107 -4.59 14.15 24.82
C THR A 107 -5.78 14.87 24.19
N ARG A 108 -5.99 16.15 24.54
CA ARG A 108 -7.11 16.91 23.97
C ARG A 108 -6.90 17.15 22.49
N ILE A 109 -5.69 17.57 22.07
CA ILE A 109 -5.36 17.77 20.65
C ILE A 109 -5.57 16.47 19.86
N GLN A 110 -5.08 15.34 20.38
CA GLN A 110 -5.27 14.03 19.76
C GLN A 110 -6.75 13.71 19.55
N VAL A 111 -7.62 14.01 20.53
CA VAL A 111 -9.08 13.82 20.42
C VAL A 111 -9.72 14.76 19.39
N GLU A 112 -9.26 16.01 19.29
CA GLU A 112 -9.77 16.95 18.27
C GLU A 112 -9.39 16.49 16.86
N LEU A 113 -8.12 16.14 16.62
CA LEU A 113 -7.64 15.62 15.33
C LEU A 113 -8.37 14.34 14.93
N HIS A 114 -8.50 13.42 15.89
CA HIS A 114 -9.28 12.21 15.74
C HIS A 114 -10.73 12.48 15.33
N ARG A 115 -11.38 13.50 15.91
CA ARG A 115 -12.76 13.87 15.54
C ARG A 115 -12.85 14.33 14.09
N ILE A 116 -11.87 15.09 13.61
CA ILE A 116 -11.83 15.54 12.21
C ILE A 116 -11.67 14.36 11.26
N ILE A 117 -10.75 13.44 11.55
CA ILE A 117 -10.53 12.23 10.73
C ILE A 117 -11.80 11.36 10.70
N LYS A 118 -12.46 11.17 11.86
CA LYS A 118 -13.70 10.39 11.98
C LYS A 118 -14.86 10.95 11.16
N ARG A 119 -14.84 12.24 10.80
CA ARG A 119 -15.88 12.84 9.93
C ARG A 119 -15.77 12.41 8.46
N ASN A 120 -14.73 11.68 8.06
CA ASN A 120 -14.64 11.07 6.74
C ASN A 120 -15.88 10.20 6.45
N PRO A 121 -16.49 10.28 5.25
CA PRO A 121 -16.05 10.99 4.03
C PRO A 121 -16.48 12.47 3.91
N ASN A 122 -17.12 13.05 4.92
CA ASN A 122 -17.76 14.37 4.83
C ASN A 122 -16.79 15.56 5.04
N VAL A 123 -15.51 15.30 5.32
CA VAL A 123 -14.48 16.34 5.50
C VAL A 123 -13.78 16.62 4.17
N GLY A 124 -13.49 17.89 3.90
CA GLY A 124 -12.77 18.28 2.69
C GLY A 124 -11.38 17.64 2.59
N PRO A 125 -10.87 17.42 1.37
CA PRO A 125 -9.65 16.65 1.15
C PRO A 125 -8.40 17.27 1.80
N ARG A 126 -8.28 18.60 1.83
CA ARG A 126 -7.13 19.28 2.47
C ARG A 126 -7.23 19.24 3.98
N ALA A 127 -8.43 19.40 4.54
CA ALA A 127 -8.67 19.25 5.97
C ALA A 127 -8.35 17.82 6.44
N LEU A 128 -8.77 16.79 5.68
CA LEU A 128 -8.46 15.39 5.98
C LEU A 128 -6.96 15.12 5.95
N LYS A 129 -6.26 15.52 4.86
CA LYS A 129 -4.79 15.43 4.75
C LYS A 129 -4.15 16.12 5.95
N GLY A 130 -4.57 17.37 6.23
CA GLY A 130 -4.10 18.20 7.32
C GLY A 130 -4.23 17.56 8.70
N ALA A 131 -5.35 16.88 8.95
CA ALA A 131 -5.62 16.20 10.21
C ALA A 131 -4.81 14.89 10.34
N LEU A 132 -4.70 14.12 9.25
CA LEU A 132 -3.96 12.85 9.22
C LEU A 132 -2.48 13.05 9.53
N TRP A 133 -1.79 13.98 8.87
CA TRP A 133 -0.35 14.15 9.09
C TRP A 133 -0.03 14.67 10.50
N ARG A 134 -0.85 15.59 11.02
CA ARG A 134 -0.72 16.09 12.40
C ARG A 134 -1.02 15.01 13.42
N PHE A 135 -2.01 14.15 13.16
CA PHE A 135 -2.29 13.01 14.03
C PHE A 135 -1.13 12.00 14.00
N ALA A 136 -0.56 11.74 12.82
CA ALA A 136 0.58 10.86 12.62
C ALA A 136 1.81 11.31 13.43
N GLU A 137 2.13 12.61 13.43
CA GLU A 137 3.22 13.18 14.24
C GLU A 137 3.02 13.02 15.76
N LEU A 138 1.76 12.94 16.20
CA LEU A 138 1.40 12.79 17.61
C LEU A 138 1.06 11.34 18.00
N ALA A 139 1.21 10.38 17.08
CA ALA A 139 0.80 8.99 17.31
C ALA A 139 1.70 8.28 18.33
N ASN A 140 3.02 8.50 18.26
CA ASN A 140 4.02 7.82 19.11
C ASN A 140 3.86 8.08 20.61
N VAL A 141 3.19 9.17 20.98
CA VAL A 141 2.92 9.57 22.38
C VAL A 141 1.54 9.12 22.87
N ILE A 142 0.78 8.35 22.08
CA ILE A 142 -0.47 7.73 22.53
C ILE A 142 -0.16 6.69 23.61
N HIS A 143 -0.76 6.86 24.80
CA HIS A 143 -0.62 5.90 25.88
C HIS A 143 -1.17 4.52 25.50
N ALA A 144 -0.47 3.45 25.90
CA ALA A 144 -0.82 2.06 25.60
C ALA A 144 -2.29 1.71 25.91
N LYS A 145 -2.83 2.19 27.05
CA LYS A 145 -4.24 1.96 27.45
C LYS A 145 -5.28 2.58 26.51
N LYS A 146 -4.88 3.58 25.71
CA LYS A 146 -5.77 4.30 24.77
C LYS A 146 -5.62 3.82 23.33
N ILE A 147 -4.62 3.01 22.99
CA ILE A 147 -4.36 2.54 21.62
C ILE A 147 -5.61 1.89 21.02
N ARG A 148 -6.18 0.90 21.71
CA ARG A 148 -7.37 0.18 21.23
C ARG A 148 -8.59 1.10 21.09
N PRO A 149 -8.96 1.92 22.10
CA PRO A 149 -10.02 2.92 21.93
C PRO A 149 -9.79 3.89 20.77
N PHE A 150 -8.56 4.36 20.52
CA PHE A 150 -8.28 5.22 19.37
C PHE A 150 -8.51 4.47 18.06
N PHE A 151 -8.04 3.23 17.97
CA PHE A 151 -8.20 2.42 16.77
C PHE A 151 -9.67 2.13 16.45
N ASP A 152 -10.47 1.65 17.43
CA ASP A 152 -11.88 1.29 17.22
C ASP A 152 -12.69 2.44 16.62
N HIS A 153 -12.39 3.68 17.04
CA HIS A 153 -13.09 4.86 16.56
C HIS A 153 -12.57 5.39 15.21
N LEU A 154 -11.32 5.10 14.84
CA LEU A 154 -10.73 5.49 13.55
C LEU A 154 -10.86 4.42 12.48
N PHE A 155 -11.10 3.16 12.85
CA PHE A 155 -11.15 2.03 11.93
C PHE A 155 -12.05 2.29 10.72
N GLY A 156 -13.29 2.72 10.96
CA GLY A 156 -14.23 3.06 9.87
C GLY A 156 -13.73 4.22 8.98
N ALA A 157 -12.98 5.17 9.55
CA ALA A 157 -12.35 6.24 8.77
C ALA A 157 -11.20 5.71 7.91
N PHE A 158 -10.33 4.83 8.44
CA PHE A 158 -9.22 4.25 7.66
C PHE A 158 -9.71 3.42 6.45
N CYS A 159 -10.80 2.67 6.61
CA CYS A 159 -11.42 1.96 5.49
C CYS A 159 -12.04 2.91 4.47
N SER A 160 -12.78 3.93 4.94
CA SER A 160 -13.45 4.89 4.03
C SER A 160 -12.50 5.89 3.38
N ILE A 161 -11.30 6.11 3.92
CA ILE A 161 -10.24 6.90 3.26
C ILE A 161 -9.81 6.24 1.95
N ALA A 162 -9.77 4.90 1.89
CA ALA A 162 -9.43 4.19 0.66
C ALA A 162 -10.38 4.54 -0.50
N ALA A 163 -11.65 4.79 -0.21
CA ALA A 163 -12.67 5.13 -1.21
C ALA A 163 -12.68 6.62 -1.62
N ARG A 164 -11.80 7.47 -1.08
CA ARG A 164 -11.69 8.88 -1.49
C ARG A 164 -11.08 8.96 -2.89
N SER A 165 -11.62 9.78 -3.78
CA SER A 165 -11.17 9.87 -5.18
C SER A 165 -10.08 10.93 -5.40
N GLU A 166 -9.84 11.78 -4.41
CA GLU A 166 -8.94 12.91 -4.54
C GLU A 166 -7.47 12.51 -4.30
N ASP A 167 -6.64 12.62 -5.34
CA ASP A 167 -5.19 12.29 -5.29
C ASP A 167 -4.46 12.92 -4.10
N ILE A 168 -4.81 14.15 -3.72
CA ILE A 168 -4.20 14.88 -2.61
C ILE A 168 -4.32 14.13 -1.26
N VAL A 169 -5.38 13.33 -1.06
CA VAL A 169 -5.58 12.53 0.15
C VAL A 169 -4.60 11.35 0.18
N HIS A 170 -4.32 10.76 -0.99
CA HIS A 170 -3.53 9.54 -1.14
C HIS A 170 -2.02 9.80 -1.26
N GLU A 171 -1.61 10.95 -1.80
CA GLU A 171 -0.21 11.28 -2.15
C GLU A 171 0.81 10.95 -1.04
N LYS A 172 0.46 11.29 0.20
CA LYS A 172 1.31 11.13 1.39
C LYS A 172 0.72 10.18 2.43
N LEU A 173 -0.38 9.52 2.09
CA LEU A 173 -1.09 8.62 3.00
C LEU A 173 -0.20 7.50 3.56
N PRO A 174 0.66 6.81 2.77
CA PRO A 174 1.52 5.76 3.29
C PRO A 174 2.49 6.27 4.35
N GLU A 175 3.04 7.48 4.18
CA GLU A 175 3.96 8.11 5.13
C GLU A 175 3.26 8.43 6.47
N TYR A 176 2.00 8.87 6.42
CA TYR A 176 1.21 9.10 7.62
C TYR A 176 0.84 7.78 8.30
N TYR A 177 0.46 6.78 7.50
CA TYR A 177 0.13 5.44 7.99
C TYR A 177 1.33 4.76 8.63
N GLU A 178 2.53 4.98 8.13
CA GLU A 178 3.74 4.42 8.71
C GLU A 178 3.90 4.83 10.18
N LEU A 179 3.66 6.11 10.51
CA LEU A 179 3.70 6.60 11.89
C LEU A 179 2.51 6.11 12.74
N ILE A 180 1.31 6.07 12.14
CA ILE A 180 0.07 5.70 12.84
C ILE A 180 0.06 4.20 13.16
N PHE A 181 0.25 3.35 12.15
CA PHE A 181 0.18 1.89 12.30
C PHE A 181 1.36 1.33 13.08
N ARG A 182 2.52 1.98 13.10
CA ARG A 182 3.61 1.60 14.03
C ARG A 182 3.16 1.56 15.49
N VAL A 183 2.19 2.41 15.86
CA VAL A 183 1.63 2.46 17.22
C VAL A 183 0.35 1.64 17.33
N LEU A 184 -0.56 1.78 16.36
CA LEU A 184 -1.91 1.19 16.44
C LEU A 184 -2.00 -0.23 15.85
N GLY A 185 -1.09 -0.61 14.95
CA GLY A 185 -1.18 -1.78 14.08
C GLY A 185 -1.22 -3.12 14.80
N ARG A 186 -0.53 -3.24 15.94
CA ARG A 186 -0.54 -4.46 16.75
C ARG A 186 -1.87 -4.70 17.50
N SER A 187 -2.73 -3.69 17.58
CA SER A 187 -4.04 -3.79 18.27
C SER A 187 -5.18 -4.26 17.37
N ILE A 188 -4.92 -4.39 16.07
CA ILE A 188 -5.87 -4.77 15.03
C ILE A 188 -6.14 -6.26 15.11
N ASN A 189 -7.42 -6.66 15.06
CA ASN A 189 -7.82 -8.07 15.01
C ASN A 189 -8.04 -8.59 13.59
N ASP A 190 -8.23 -9.90 13.46
CA ASP A 190 -8.31 -10.60 12.17
C ASP A 190 -9.47 -10.14 11.27
N LYS A 191 -10.59 -9.69 11.86
CA LYS A 191 -11.70 -9.12 11.09
C LYS A 191 -11.35 -7.72 10.58
N GLU A 192 -10.85 -6.87 11.46
CA GLU A 192 -10.48 -5.49 11.14
C GLU A 192 -9.36 -5.43 10.10
N ILE A 193 -8.34 -6.31 10.21
CA ILE A 193 -7.27 -6.37 9.22
C ILE A 193 -7.81 -6.80 7.87
N LYS A 194 -8.69 -7.82 7.80
CA LYS A 194 -9.31 -8.26 6.55
C LYS A 194 -10.07 -7.12 5.87
N ASP A 195 -10.89 -6.39 6.62
CA ASP A 195 -11.68 -5.27 6.11
C ASP A 195 -10.77 -4.13 5.60
N LEU A 196 -9.69 -3.82 6.31
CA LEU A 196 -8.68 -2.86 5.86
C LEU A 196 -8.01 -3.30 4.56
N LEU A 197 -7.55 -4.56 4.48
CA LEU A 197 -6.89 -5.07 3.29
C LEU A 197 -7.83 -4.99 2.07
N LEU A 198 -9.08 -5.42 2.21
CA LEU A 198 -10.08 -5.36 1.13
C LEU A 198 -10.35 -3.93 0.67
N ALA A 199 -10.42 -2.96 1.61
CA ALA A 199 -10.65 -1.56 1.28
C ALA A 199 -9.57 -0.98 0.35
N TYR A 200 -8.28 -1.28 0.62
CA TYR A 200 -7.18 -0.80 -0.22
C TYR A 200 -6.92 -1.67 -1.46
N LEU A 201 -7.23 -2.97 -1.42
CA LEU A 201 -7.17 -3.84 -2.60
C LEU A 201 -8.18 -3.41 -3.68
N ALA A 202 -9.32 -2.85 -3.30
CA ALA A 202 -10.31 -2.32 -4.25
C ALA A 202 -9.73 -1.23 -5.18
N ASN A 203 -8.63 -0.57 -4.78
CA ASN A 203 -7.99 0.47 -5.57
C ASN A 203 -6.93 -0.05 -6.56
N MET A 204 -6.69 -1.37 -6.67
CA MET A 204 -5.69 -1.91 -7.60
C MET A 204 -6.02 -1.66 -9.07
N SER A 205 -7.30 -1.45 -9.42
CA SER A 205 -7.77 -1.08 -10.77
C SER A 205 -8.09 0.41 -10.92
N HIS A 206 -7.88 1.23 -9.89
CA HIS A 206 -8.28 2.64 -9.89
C HIS A 206 -7.66 3.40 -11.08
N GLU A 207 -8.35 4.41 -11.61
CA GLU A 207 -7.88 5.15 -12.79
C GLU A 207 -6.60 5.94 -12.56
N SER A 208 -6.52 6.65 -11.42
CA SER A 208 -5.31 7.35 -10.98
C SER A 208 -4.20 6.36 -10.63
N SER A 209 -3.08 6.48 -11.33
CA SER A 209 -1.88 5.69 -11.02
C SER A 209 -1.30 6.03 -9.65
N LEU A 210 -1.51 7.26 -9.17
CA LEU A 210 -1.11 7.69 -7.84
C LEU A 210 -1.88 6.93 -6.77
N ILE A 211 -3.21 6.82 -6.91
CA ILE A 211 -4.06 6.09 -5.96
C ILE A 211 -3.71 4.60 -5.94
N ARG A 212 -3.45 3.98 -7.12
CA ARG A 212 -2.99 2.58 -7.18
C ARG A 212 -1.68 2.39 -6.39
N ARG A 213 -0.66 3.21 -6.65
CA ARG A 213 0.65 3.13 -5.97
C ARG A 213 0.54 3.39 -4.48
N SER A 214 -0.20 4.43 -4.09
CA SER A 214 -0.42 4.79 -2.69
C SER A 214 -1.17 3.67 -1.95
N SER A 215 -2.19 3.09 -2.56
CA SER A 215 -2.95 1.98 -1.95
C SER A 215 -2.08 0.74 -1.75
N ALA A 216 -1.25 0.39 -2.74
CA ALA A 216 -0.26 -0.68 -2.59
C ALA A 216 0.70 -0.38 -1.44
N ALA A 217 1.26 0.82 -1.35
CA ALA A 217 2.14 1.22 -0.25
C ALA A 217 1.42 1.21 1.12
N CYS A 218 0.15 1.60 1.20
CA CYS A 218 -0.65 1.49 2.42
C CYS A 218 -0.83 0.02 2.84
N LEU A 219 -1.07 -0.90 1.90
CA LEU A 219 -1.13 -2.34 2.19
C LEU A 219 0.18 -2.85 2.78
N ILE A 220 1.34 -2.40 2.27
CA ILE A 220 2.65 -2.74 2.82
C ILE A 220 2.79 -2.26 4.27
N VAL A 221 2.45 -1.01 4.53
CA VAL A 221 2.52 -0.41 5.88
C VAL A 221 1.58 -1.15 6.86
N ILE A 222 0.34 -1.41 6.45
CA ILE A 222 -0.65 -2.14 7.24
C ILE A 222 -0.15 -3.56 7.52
N CYS A 223 0.42 -4.23 6.52
CA CYS A 223 1.02 -5.56 6.65
C CYS A 223 2.18 -5.53 7.66
N HIS A 224 3.16 -4.64 7.46
CA HIS A 224 4.38 -4.55 8.26
C HIS A 224 4.08 -4.37 9.76
N HIS A 225 3.18 -3.44 10.12
CA HIS A 225 2.90 -3.12 11.52
C HIS A 225 1.78 -3.95 12.15
N SER A 226 1.25 -4.93 11.43
CA SER A 226 0.22 -5.83 11.94
C SER A 226 0.76 -6.81 13.00
N ARG A 227 -0.13 -7.57 13.63
CA ARG A 227 0.24 -8.64 14.57
C ARG A 227 0.96 -9.81 13.89
N TYR A 228 0.64 -10.09 12.62
CA TYR A 228 1.13 -11.25 11.87
C TYR A 228 1.59 -10.86 10.46
N PRO A 229 2.64 -10.05 10.33
CA PRO A 229 3.08 -9.48 9.05
C PRO A 229 3.39 -10.57 8.00
N MET A 230 4.06 -11.66 8.39
CA MET A 230 4.37 -12.77 7.47
C MET A 230 3.12 -13.46 6.92
N ALA A 231 2.12 -13.70 7.76
CA ALA A 231 0.88 -14.35 7.34
C ALA A 231 0.09 -13.46 6.37
N ILE A 232 0.09 -12.15 6.61
CA ILE A 232 -0.59 -11.17 5.76
C ILE A 232 0.16 -10.97 4.45
N ALA A 233 1.49 -10.88 4.47
CA ALA A 233 2.30 -10.80 3.25
C ALA A 233 2.06 -12.02 2.36
N ARG A 234 2.05 -13.23 2.94
CA ARG A 234 1.72 -14.47 2.23
C ARG A 234 0.33 -14.41 1.60
N TYR A 235 -0.68 -14.00 2.36
CA TYR A 235 -2.05 -13.83 1.86
C TYR A 235 -2.11 -12.86 0.68
N LEU A 236 -1.47 -11.69 0.80
CA LEU A 236 -1.49 -10.66 -0.24
C LEU A 236 -0.74 -11.08 -1.51
N ILE A 237 0.40 -11.78 -1.39
CA ILE A 237 1.10 -12.35 -2.54
C ILE A 237 0.20 -13.36 -3.25
N THR A 238 -0.37 -14.31 -2.49
CA THR A 238 -1.28 -15.33 -3.06
C THR A 238 -2.43 -14.68 -3.80
N TYR A 239 -3.11 -13.74 -3.15
CA TYR A 239 -4.24 -13.04 -3.73
C TYR A 239 -3.86 -12.25 -4.98
N ALA A 240 -2.74 -11.51 -4.94
CA ALA A 240 -2.29 -10.75 -6.10
C ALA A 240 -1.93 -11.66 -7.28
N THR A 241 -1.28 -12.80 -7.03
CA THR A 241 -0.92 -13.79 -8.05
C THR A 241 -2.16 -14.43 -8.66
N ASP A 242 -3.14 -14.82 -7.85
CA ASP A 242 -4.43 -15.33 -8.35
C ASP A 242 -5.13 -14.30 -9.27
N GLN A 243 -5.09 -13.03 -8.89
CA GLN A 243 -5.69 -11.96 -9.68
C GLN A 243 -4.94 -11.71 -11.00
N LEU A 244 -3.61 -11.81 -11.01
CA LEU A 244 -2.83 -11.77 -12.25
C LEU A 244 -3.15 -12.97 -13.15
N LEU A 245 -3.22 -14.18 -12.59
CA LEU A 245 -3.58 -15.39 -13.33
C LEU A 245 -5.00 -15.31 -13.92
N GLU A 246 -5.94 -14.69 -13.24
CA GLU A 246 -7.30 -14.51 -13.75
C GLU A 246 -7.36 -13.50 -14.91
N HIS A 247 -6.55 -12.44 -14.87
CA HIS A 247 -6.70 -11.27 -15.75
C HIS A 247 -5.57 -11.08 -16.79
N HIS A 248 -4.52 -11.91 -16.80
CA HIS A 248 -3.31 -11.74 -17.65
C HIS A 248 -3.56 -11.57 -19.16
N ASN A 249 -4.64 -12.16 -19.68
CA ASN A 249 -4.98 -12.09 -21.12
C ASN A 249 -6.01 -11.01 -21.46
N GLN A 250 -6.47 -10.23 -20.48
CA GLN A 250 -7.52 -9.26 -20.67
C GLN A 250 -6.93 -7.87 -20.91
N THR A 251 -7.01 -7.37 -22.15
CA THR A 251 -6.47 -6.05 -22.53
C THR A 251 -7.09 -4.89 -21.73
N GLU A 252 -8.35 -5.02 -21.30
CA GLU A 252 -9.02 -4.00 -20.48
C GLU A 252 -8.50 -3.94 -19.03
N SER A 253 -7.74 -4.95 -18.60
CA SER A 253 -7.26 -5.13 -17.23
C SER A 253 -5.84 -4.58 -16.99
N ILE A 254 -5.27 -3.80 -17.92
CA ILE A 254 -3.90 -3.23 -17.82
C ILE A 254 -3.68 -2.49 -16.49
N ARG A 255 -4.68 -1.73 -16.02
CA ARG A 255 -4.57 -0.98 -14.75
C ARG A 255 -4.48 -1.91 -13.54
N LEU A 256 -5.35 -2.93 -13.52
CA LEU A 256 -5.41 -3.96 -12.50
C LEU A 256 -4.10 -4.76 -12.44
N ILE A 257 -3.61 -5.22 -13.61
CA ILE A 257 -2.36 -5.96 -13.74
C ILE A 257 -1.20 -5.15 -13.17
N ASN A 258 -1.05 -3.88 -13.58
CA ASN A 258 0.00 -3.00 -13.05
C ASN A 258 -0.14 -2.75 -11.54
N GLY A 259 -1.38 -2.67 -11.02
CA GLY A 259 -1.64 -2.55 -9.59
C GLY A 259 -1.09 -3.75 -8.81
N TYR A 260 -1.43 -4.97 -9.23
CA TYR A 260 -0.97 -6.19 -8.55
C TYR A 260 0.51 -6.48 -8.76
N LEU A 261 1.09 -6.19 -9.93
CA LEU A 261 2.54 -6.26 -10.14
C LEU A 261 3.30 -5.35 -9.17
N GLY A 262 2.81 -4.12 -8.98
CA GLY A 262 3.37 -3.17 -8.01
C GLY A 262 3.22 -3.65 -6.57
N LEU A 263 2.08 -4.27 -6.22
CA LEU A 263 1.87 -4.85 -4.90
C LEU A 263 2.82 -6.03 -4.62
N ILE A 264 2.96 -6.98 -5.54
CA ILE A 264 3.90 -8.11 -5.43
C ILE A 264 5.33 -7.59 -5.27
N LYS A 265 5.73 -6.64 -6.13
CA LYS A 265 7.06 -6.01 -6.06
C LYS A 265 7.36 -5.49 -4.65
N ASN A 266 6.45 -4.67 -4.11
CA ASN A 266 6.66 -4.06 -2.80
C ASN A 266 6.58 -5.07 -1.64
N LEU A 267 5.77 -6.13 -1.75
CA LEU A 267 5.69 -7.20 -0.74
C LEU A 267 6.98 -8.01 -0.69
N ILE A 268 7.54 -8.37 -1.85
CA ILE A 268 8.80 -9.11 -1.90
C ILE A 268 9.94 -8.24 -1.36
N GLN A 269 9.96 -6.95 -1.70
CA GLN A 269 10.92 -6.02 -1.10
C GLN A 269 10.77 -5.92 0.43
N LEU A 270 9.54 -5.81 0.95
CA LEU A 270 9.29 -5.79 2.40
C LEU A 270 9.86 -7.04 3.07
N LEU A 271 9.62 -8.22 2.49
CA LEU A 271 10.08 -9.50 3.01
C LEU A 271 11.60 -9.63 2.95
N GLY A 272 12.21 -9.19 1.85
CA GLY A 272 13.65 -9.22 1.66
C GLY A 272 14.39 -8.27 2.61
N ASP A 273 13.93 -7.03 2.73
CA ASP A 273 14.56 -6.00 3.57
C ASP A 273 14.41 -6.27 5.08
N ASN A 274 13.36 -7.00 5.49
CA ASN A 274 13.02 -7.22 6.91
C ASN A 274 13.01 -8.70 7.31
N LEU A 275 13.65 -9.58 6.53
CA LEU A 275 13.64 -11.04 6.77
C LEU A 275 14.10 -11.37 8.20
N GLU A 276 15.22 -10.79 8.64
CA GLU A 276 15.76 -11.02 9.98
C GLU A 276 14.82 -10.53 11.08
N GLU A 277 14.17 -9.38 10.89
CA GLU A 277 13.20 -8.83 11.84
C GLU A 277 11.98 -9.76 11.97
N PHE A 278 11.46 -10.23 10.84
CA PHE A 278 10.32 -11.17 10.82
C PHE A 278 10.67 -12.52 11.46
N LEU A 279 11.89 -13.02 11.27
CA LEU A 279 12.36 -14.25 11.90
C LEU A 279 12.68 -14.09 13.40
N SER A 280 13.15 -12.91 13.80
CA SER A 280 13.58 -12.61 15.17
C SER A 280 12.46 -12.13 16.09
N SER A 281 11.29 -11.75 15.54
CA SER A 281 10.18 -11.22 16.31
C SER A 281 9.78 -12.18 17.44
N PRO A 282 9.85 -11.76 18.72
CA PRO A 282 9.74 -12.67 19.85
C PRO A 282 8.38 -13.34 19.88
N ARG A 283 8.40 -14.68 19.93
CA ARG A 283 7.26 -15.62 20.06
C ARG A 283 6.42 -15.44 21.36
N ASN A 284 6.50 -14.31 22.04
CA ASN A 284 6.09 -14.18 23.43
C ASN A 284 4.80 -13.37 23.62
N HIS A 285 3.68 -14.12 23.55
CA HIS A 285 2.47 -14.07 24.38
C HIS A 285 1.29 -14.62 23.57
N GLN A 286 1.44 -15.82 23.04
CA GLN A 286 0.31 -16.67 22.71
C GLN A 286 0.06 -17.55 23.93
N GLN A 287 -0.91 -17.15 24.76
CA GLN A 287 -1.71 -18.19 25.38
C GLN A 287 -2.39 -18.92 24.22
N PRO A 288 -2.20 -20.24 24.09
CA PRO A 288 -3.05 -21.02 23.21
C PRO A 288 -4.46 -20.83 23.75
N LEU A 289 -5.36 -20.26 22.95
CA LEU A 289 -6.76 -20.41 23.23
C LEU A 289 -7.01 -21.93 23.22
N ASN A 290 -7.47 -22.48 24.34
CA ASN A 290 -7.75 -23.89 24.50
C ASN A 290 -8.75 -24.36 23.43
N THR A 291 -8.24 -24.81 22.29
CA THR A 291 -8.96 -25.67 21.35
C THR A 291 -8.07 -26.87 21.12
N SER A 292 -8.44 -27.94 21.81
CA SER A 292 -7.92 -29.29 21.60
C SER A 292 -7.94 -29.65 20.12
N LYS A 293 -6.76 -29.82 19.54
CA LYS A 293 -6.31 -30.93 18.68
C LYS A 293 -4.99 -30.51 18.05
N ASN A 294 -3.99 -31.37 18.19
CA ASN A 294 -2.66 -31.21 17.61
C ASN A 294 -2.77 -30.94 16.11
N ILE A 295 -2.52 -29.70 15.73
CA ILE A 295 -2.20 -29.30 14.36
C ILE A 295 -0.77 -28.82 14.44
N ASP A 296 0.09 -29.41 13.63
CA ASP A 296 1.53 -29.19 13.64
C ASP A 296 1.87 -27.69 13.67
N ALA A 297 2.43 -27.25 14.79
CA ALA A 297 2.91 -25.88 15.01
C ALA A 297 4.02 -25.45 14.04
N ASN A 298 4.43 -26.33 13.12
CA ASN A 298 5.47 -26.10 12.12
C ASN A 298 4.95 -25.48 10.81
N GLU A 299 3.68 -25.70 10.39
CA GLU A 299 3.18 -25.16 9.11
C GLU A 299 2.63 -23.72 9.19
N GLN A 300 2.18 -23.28 10.37
CA GLN A 300 1.71 -21.91 10.58
C GLN A 300 2.82 -20.87 10.56
N HIS A 301 4.08 -21.31 10.69
CA HIS A 301 5.25 -20.47 10.88
C HIS A 301 6.36 -20.75 9.86
N ALA A 302 6.09 -21.55 8.82
CA ALA A 302 7.03 -21.73 7.73
C ALA A 302 7.29 -20.38 7.03
N PRO A 303 8.55 -20.10 6.63
CA PRO A 303 8.85 -19.01 5.70
C PRO A 303 7.93 -19.15 4.46
N ILE A 304 7.70 -18.03 3.76
CA ILE A 304 6.79 -17.92 2.61
C ILE A 304 6.78 -19.23 1.80
N ASN A 305 5.60 -19.79 1.53
CA ASN A 305 5.50 -21.06 0.81
C ASN A 305 6.20 -20.88 -0.54
N ILE A 306 7.33 -21.57 -0.74
CA ILE A 306 8.19 -21.48 -1.92
C ILE A 306 7.36 -21.58 -3.20
N ARG A 307 6.33 -22.42 -3.20
CA ARG A 307 5.38 -22.59 -4.30
C ARG A 307 4.69 -21.29 -4.73
N GLN A 308 4.29 -20.44 -3.80
CA GLN A 308 3.57 -19.20 -4.10
C GLN A 308 4.50 -18.15 -4.71
N ILE A 309 5.77 -18.12 -4.28
CA ILE A 309 6.77 -17.26 -4.92
C ILE A 309 7.02 -17.77 -6.35
N ILE A 310 7.17 -19.09 -6.55
CA ILE A 310 7.33 -19.68 -7.88
C ILE A 310 6.16 -19.31 -8.80
N GLU A 311 4.92 -19.48 -8.36
CA GLU A 311 3.73 -19.10 -9.14
C GLU A 311 3.73 -17.59 -9.49
N SER A 312 4.21 -16.76 -8.57
CA SER A 312 4.37 -15.31 -8.80
C SER A 312 5.47 -15.02 -9.82
N VAL A 313 6.60 -15.72 -9.77
CA VAL A 313 7.68 -15.56 -10.75
C VAL A 313 7.21 -16.01 -12.13
N ASP A 314 6.51 -17.13 -12.23
CA ASP A 314 6.01 -17.66 -13.50
C ASP A 314 5.08 -16.67 -14.20
N ILE A 315 4.08 -16.13 -13.50
CA ILE A 315 3.16 -15.17 -14.10
C ILE A 315 3.85 -13.84 -14.44
N VAL A 316 4.84 -13.40 -13.66
CA VAL A 316 5.62 -12.20 -13.95
C VAL A 316 6.49 -12.40 -15.19
N CYS A 317 7.18 -13.54 -15.31
CA CYS A 317 7.94 -13.93 -16.50
C CYS A 317 7.04 -14.02 -17.73
N TYR A 318 5.86 -14.61 -17.60
CA TYR A 318 4.90 -14.64 -18.70
C TYR A 318 4.49 -13.22 -19.14
N LEU A 319 4.12 -12.36 -18.20
CA LEU A 319 3.66 -11.01 -18.51
C LEU A 319 4.76 -10.17 -19.16
N CYS A 320 6.01 -10.27 -18.72
CA CYS A 320 7.09 -9.60 -19.45
C CYS A 320 7.25 -10.25 -20.84
N LEU A 321 7.35 -11.57 -20.97
CA LEU A 321 7.65 -12.23 -22.24
C LEU A 321 6.52 -12.29 -23.26
N GLN A 322 5.25 -12.08 -22.89
CA GLN A 322 4.11 -12.28 -23.80
C GLN A 322 3.14 -11.09 -23.88
N HIS A 323 3.12 -10.18 -22.91
CA HIS A 323 2.17 -9.07 -22.95
C HIS A 323 2.53 -8.03 -24.02
N ASN A 324 1.51 -7.46 -24.66
CA ASN A 324 1.67 -6.48 -25.75
C ASN A 324 1.82 -5.03 -25.26
N ASP A 325 1.19 -4.68 -24.14
CA ASP A 325 1.29 -3.34 -23.55
C ASP A 325 2.66 -3.12 -22.88
N HIS A 326 3.35 -2.06 -23.28
CA HIS A 326 4.68 -1.71 -22.77
C HIS A 326 4.69 -1.34 -21.28
N ASN A 327 3.59 -0.84 -20.71
CA ASN A 327 3.55 -0.51 -19.28
C ASN A 327 3.49 -1.79 -18.45
N VAL A 328 2.69 -2.78 -18.87
CA VAL A 328 2.68 -4.11 -18.23
C VAL A 328 4.05 -4.75 -18.33
N VAL A 329 4.68 -4.78 -19.52
CA VAL A 329 6.02 -5.32 -19.69
C VAL A 329 7.03 -4.63 -18.78
N SER A 330 7.02 -3.28 -18.72
CA SER A 330 7.92 -2.51 -17.86
C SER A 330 7.72 -2.85 -16.39
N SER A 331 6.47 -2.87 -15.92
CA SER A 331 6.15 -3.21 -14.53
C SER A 331 6.53 -4.65 -14.20
N SER A 332 6.30 -5.60 -15.11
CA SER A 332 6.69 -7.00 -14.92
C SER A 332 8.21 -7.15 -14.84
N LEU A 333 8.99 -6.43 -15.65
CA LEU A 333 10.44 -6.44 -15.55
C LEU A 333 10.94 -5.81 -14.23
N GLU A 334 10.33 -4.72 -13.76
CA GLU A 334 10.66 -4.15 -12.44
C GLU A 334 10.29 -5.11 -11.29
N THR A 335 9.17 -5.82 -11.39
CA THR A 335 8.78 -6.83 -10.40
C THR A 335 9.75 -8.03 -10.45
N LEU A 336 10.13 -8.47 -11.66
CA LEU A 336 11.10 -9.55 -11.86
C LEU A 336 12.47 -9.18 -11.30
N GLU A 337 12.92 -7.94 -11.52
CA GLU A 337 14.16 -7.42 -10.95
C GLU A 337 14.19 -7.59 -9.42
N VAL A 338 13.12 -7.17 -8.73
CA VAL A 338 13.02 -7.29 -7.27
C VAL A 338 12.95 -8.75 -6.84
N ILE A 339 12.21 -9.61 -7.54
CA ILE A 339 12.18 -11.05 -7.30
C ILE A 339 13.60 -11.64 -7.37
N LEU A 340 14.35 -11.32 -8.42
CA LEU A 340 15.71 -11.82 -8.64
C LEU A 340 16.70 -11.28 -7.60
N LYS A 341 16.56 -10.01 -7.22
CA LYS A 341 17.37 -9.38 -6.16
C LYS A 341 17.23 -10.12 -4.82
N TYR A 342 16.02 -10.56 -4.49
CA TYR A 342 15.72 -11.32 -3.27
C TYR A 342 15.52 -12.81 -3.57
N SER A 343 16.30 -13.36 -4.51
CA SER A 343 16.24 -14.77 -4.89
C SER A 343 16.54 -15.72 -3.73
N ASN A 344 17.28 -15.27 -2.71
CA ASN A 344 17.51 -16.01 -1.47
C ASN A 344 16.23 -16.33 -0.66
N LEU A 345 15.09 -15.70 -0.98
CA LEU A 345 13.80 -16.02 -0.37
C LEU A 345 13.17 -17.31 -0.92
N PHE A 346 13.69 -17.86 -2.01
CA PHE A 346 13.17 -19.07 -2.66
C PHE A 346 14.30 -19.88 -3.30
N ASP A 347 14.03 -21.13 -3.63
CA ASP A 347 14.99 -21.94 -4.37
C ASP A 347 14.81 -21.67 -5.87
N PHE A 348 15.79 -20.99 -6.48
CA PHE A 348 15.75 -20.64 -7.91
C PHE A 348 15.84 -21.89 -8.81
N ASP A 349 16.43 -22.99 -8.33
CA ASP A 349 16.55 -24.23 -9.10
C ASP A 349 15.21 -24.99 -9.19
N GLN A 350 14.27 -24.69 -8.28
CA GLN A 350 12.89 -25.21 -8.32
C GLN A 350 11.97 -24.40 -9.25
N LEU A 351 12.48 -23.29 -9.81
CA LEU A 351 11.71 -22.42 -10.67
C LEU A 351 11.56 -23.08 -12.03
N LEU A 352 10.37 -23.63 -12.29
CA LEU A 352 9.99 -24.09 -13.61
C LEU A 352 9.75 -22.84 -14.47
N ILE A 353 10.79 -22.21 -15.03
CA ILE A 353 10.58 -21.06 -15.93
C ILE A 353 9.79 -21.55 -17.14
N SER A 354 8.49 -21.30 -17.04
CA SER A 354 7.48 -21.90 -17.88
C SER A 354 7.10 -20.88 -18.94
N THR A 355 7.86 -20.90 -20.02
CA THR A 355 7.85 -19.83 -21.04
C THR A 355 6.83 -20.07 -22.14
N GLU A 356 5.96 -21.07 -21.98
CA GLU A 356 4.96 -21.51 -22.96
C GLU A 356 3.54 -21.34 -22.41
N ASN A 357 2.57 -20.93 -23.23
CA ASN A 357 1.15 -20.82 -22.81
C ASN A 357 0.61 -22.11 -22.12
N LYS A 358 1.13 -23.28 -22.49
CA LYS A 358 0.71 -24.58 -21.92
C LYS A 358 1.10 -24.78 -20.46
N SER A 359 2.04 -24.00 -19.92
CA SER A 359 2.52 -24.17 -18.56
C SER A 359 1.81 -23.29 -17.53
N ILE A 360 1.24 -22.15 -17.93
CA ILE A 360 0.16 -21.50 -17.15
C ILE A 360 -1.01 -22.47 -16.98
N GLU A 361 -1.31 -23.28 -18.01
CA GLU A 361 -2.30 -24.36 -17.91
C GLU A 361 -1.84 -25.56 -17.08
N ARG A 362 -0.54 -25.78 -16.88
CA ARG A 362 -0.03 -26.76 -15.88
C ARG A 362 -0.20 -26.23 -14.46
N THR A 363 -0.05 -24.93 -14.24
CA THR A 363 -0.54 -24.27 -13.02
C THR A 363 -2.05 -24.46 -12.88
N ARG A 364 -2.81 -24.43 -14.00
CA ARG A 364 -4.23 -24.87 -14.04
C ARG A 364 -4.46 -26.37 -13.87
N VAL A 365 -3.49 -27.29 -13.95
CA VAL A 365 -3.74 -28.70 -13.55
C VAL A 365 -3.94 -28.81 -12.04
N SER A 366 -3.59 -27.78 -11.25
CA SER A 366 -4.10 -27.62 -9.88
C SER A 366 -5.57 -27.17 -9.82
N GLN A 367 -6.16 -26.66 -10.92
CA GLN A 367 -7.58 -26.36 -11.08
C GLN A 367 -8.45 -27.59 -11.44
N THR A 368 -7.91 -28.79 -11.65
CA THR A 368 -8.78 -30.01 -11.65
C THR A 368 -9.38 -30.29 -10.26
N LEU A 369 -9.01 -29.50 -9.24
CA LEU A 369 -9.69 -29.40 -7.94
C LEU A 369 -10.88 -28.42 -7.93
N GLN A 370 -11.12 -27.65 -9.00
CA GLN A 370 -12.23 -26.68 -9.12
C GLN A 370 -13.61 -27.29 -9.39
N THR A 371 -13.78 -28.62 -9.33
CA THR A 371 -15.13 -29.22 -9.27
C THR A 371 -15.62 -29.51 -7.85
N ALA A 372 -14.84 -29.15 -6.82
CA ALA A 372 -15.33 -29.13 -5.44
C ALA A 372 -15.75 -27.69 -5.05
N TYR A 373 -17.07 -27.46 -5.16
CA TYR A 373 -17.82 -26.25 -4.88
C TYR A 373 -17.67 -25.68 -3.45
N PRO A 374 -18.25 -24.49 -3.17
CA PRO A 374 -17.66 -23.46 -2.32
C PRO A 374 -17.89 -23.78 -0.84
N THR A 375 -16.99 -23.36 0.03
CA THR A 375 -17.29 -22.64 1.28
C THR A 375 -15.94 -22.34 1.93
N TYR A 376 -15.79 -21.08 2.34
CA TYR A 376 -14.79 -20.57 3.26
C TYR A 376 -14.83 -21.33 4.60
N GLN A 377 -14.42 -22.61 4.62
CA GLN A 377 -14.35 -23.44 5.82
C GLN A 377 -13.66 -24.76 5.43
N ARG A 378 -12.32 -24.79 5.48
CA ARG A 378 -11.61 -25.99 5.94
C ARG A 378 -10.22 -25.65 6.43
N SER A 379 -9.91 -26.31 7.53
CA SER A 379 -8.87 -26.06 8.51
C SER A 379 -7.47 -26.36 8.01
N PHE A 380 -6.52 -25.66 8.62
CA PHE A 380 -5.05 -25.69 8.56
C PHE A 380 -4.35 -27.08 8.65
N ILE A 381 -5.05 -28.21 8.50
CA ILE A 381 -4.55 -29.57 8.80
C ILE A 381 -4.41 -30.44 7.54
N GLU A 382 -5.21 -30.24 6.50
CA GLU A 382 -5.29 -31.18 5.35
C GLU A 382 -4.24 -30.92 4.25
N ILE A 383 -3.32 -29.95 4.44
CA ILE A 383 -2.29 -29.60 3.44
C ILE A 383 -1.12 -30.60 3.44
N ASN A 384 -0.78 -31.19 4.59
CA ASN A 384 0.35 -32.11 4.74
C ASN A 384 0.20 -33.43 3.96
N GLU A 385 -1.01 -34.00 3.86
CA GLU A 385 -1.24 -35.24 3.11
C GLU A 385 -1.19 -35.05 1.58
N LEU A 386 -1.42 -33.82 1.09
CA LEU A 386 -1.33 -33.48 -0.33
C LEU A 386 0.11 -33.23 -0.79
N GLN A 387 0.97 -32.69 0.08
CA GLN A 387 2.39 -32.47 -0.21
C GLN A 387 3.18 -33.78 -0.40
N GLN A 388 2.90 -34.80 0.41
CA GLN A 388 3.52 -36.13 0.27
C GLN A 388 3.16 -36.82 -1.06
N ASN A 389 1.95 -36.60 -1.57
CA ASN A 389 1.51 -37.19 -2.83
C ASN A 389 2.06 -36.46 -4.07
N LEU A 390 2.39 -35.17 -3.96
CA LEU A 390 3.06 -34.40 -5.02
C LEU A 390 4.55 -34.76 -5.16
N ALA A 391 5.24 -34.97 -4.04
CA ALA A 391 6.64 -35.42 -4.04
C ALA A 391 6.80 -36.80 -4.71
N ASN A 392 5.83 -37.69 -4.51
CA ASN A 392 5.85 -39.02 -5.13
C ASN A 392 5.56 -38.99 -6.64
N LYS A 393 4.81 -37.99 -7.14
CA LYS A 393 4.53 -37.83 -8.58
C LYS A 393 5.67 -37.16 -9.36
N MET A 394 6.47 -36.31 -8.73
CA MET A 394 7.62 -35.66 -9.39
C MET A 394 8.80 -36.62 -9.61
N ASN A 395 8.87 -37.73 -8.88
CA ASN A 395 9.93 -38.73 -9.03
C ASN A 395 9.73 -39.68 -10.23
N ASP A 396 8.53 -39.76 -10.80
CA ASP A 396 8.21 -40.72 -11.88
C ASP A 396 8.44 -40.17 -13.30
N GLU A 397 8.84 -38.90 -13.48
CA GLU A 397 9.08 -38.27 -14.81
C GLU A 397 10.54 -37.83 -15.05
N LEU A 398 11.52 -38.46 -14.38
CA LEU A 398 12.94 -38.26 -14.68
C LEU A 398 13.53 -39.44 -15.47
N ASP A 399 13.16 -39.55 -16.74
CA ASP A 399 13.95 -40.36 -17.67
C ASP A 399 14.05 -39.73 -19.06
N SER A 400 15.29 -39.39 -19.44
CA SER A 400 15.88 -39.30 -20.78
C SER A 400 16.81 -38.10 -20.99
N THR A 401 17.97 -38.45 -21.50
CA THR A 401 19.18 -37.71 -21.80
C THR A 401 19.00 -36.57 -22.80
N SER A 402 18.84 -35.34 -22.29
CA SER A 402 19.27 -34.11 -22.97
C SER A 402 19.88 -33.20 -21.91
N ILE A 403 20.94 -32.46 -22.24
CA ILE A 403 21.57 -31.51 -21.33
C ILE A 403 20.48 -30.49 -20.94
N LYS A 404 19.91 -30.63 -19.74
CA LYS A 404 18.82 -29.77 -19.26
C LYS A 404 19.42 -28.38 -19.00
N ARG A 405 19.25 -27.45 -19.95
CA ARG A 405 19.53 -26.01 -19.70
C ARG A 405 18.78 -25.56 -18.44
N THR A 406 19.47 -24.85 -17.55
CA THR A 406 18.87 -24.29 -16.33
C THR A 406 17.72 -23.35 -16.71
N SER A 407 16.75 -23.21 -15.80
CA SER A 407 15.64 -22.28 -16.00
C SER A 407 16.16 -20.84 -16.21
N ALA A 408 17.22 -20.45 -15.50
CA ALA A 408 17.92 -19.19 -15.67
C ALA A 408 18.43 -18.97 -17.10
N ALA A 409 19.11 -19.96 -17.69
CA ALA A 409 19.62 -19.88 -19.06
C ALA A 409 18.52 -19.62 -20.10
N LYS A 410 17.37 -20.29 -19.95
CA LYS A 410 16.21 -20.09 -20.84
C LYS A 410 15.63 -18.68 -20.74
N LEU A 411 15.52 -18.13 -19.54
CA LEU A 411 15.02 -16.77 -19.34
C LEU A 411 15.98 -15.72 -19.91
N VAL A 412 17.29 -15.93 -19.74
CA VAL A 412 18.33 -15.09 -20.34
C VAL A 412 18.16 -15.05 -21.87
N GLU A 413 18.08 -16.20 -22.52
CA GLU A 413 17.91 -16.33 -23.98
C GLU A 413 16.68 -15.56 -24.48
N GLN A 414 15.55 -15.70 -23.79
CA GLN A 414 14.29 -15.08 -24.19
C GLN A 414 14.26 -13.57 -23.93
N LEU A 415 14.82 -13.11 -22.82
CA LEU A 415 14.92 -11.68 -22.54
C LEU A 415 15.83 -10.98 -23.56
N ILE A 416 16.97 -11.59 -23.89
CA ILE A 416 17.91 -11.06 -24.89
C ILE A 416 17.25 -11.01 -26.27
N SER A 417 16.71 -12.13 -26.76
CA SER A 417 16.09 -12.19 -28.09
C SER A 417 14.84 -11.30 -28.20
N LYS A 418 14.07 -11.15 -27.13
CA LYS A 418 12.87 -10.31 -27.15
C LYS A 418 13.20 -8.82 -27.11
N TYR A 419 14.14 -8.39 -26.27
CA TYR A 419 14.30 -6.95 -25.98
C TYR A 419 15.62 -6.32 -26.38
N ILE A 420 16.69 -7.11 -26.50
CA ILE A 420 18.05 -6.60 -26.66
C ILE A 420 18.56 -6.82 -28.09
N LEU A 421 18.52 -8.05 -28.59
CA LEU A 421 19.14 -8.43 -29.86
C LEU A 421 18.12 -8.91 -30.90
N ASN A 422 18.37 -8.58 -32.16
CA ASN A 422 17.75 -9.18 -33.33
C ASN A 422 18.36 -10.55 -33.63
N ILE A 423 17.71 -11.31 -34.52
CA ILE A 423 18.16 -12.65 -34.95
C ILE A 423 19.56 -12.60 -35.57
N ASP A 424 19.92 -11.49 -36.20
CA ASP A 424 21.24 -11.24 -36.81
C ASP A 424 22.31 -10.76 -35.80
N GLY A 425 21.98 -10.69 -34.51
CA GLY A 425 22.87 -10.23 -33.45
C GLY A 425 23.00 -8.71 -33.32
N THR A 426 22.27 -7.93 -34.14
CA THR A 426 22.25 -6.46 -33.98
C THR A 426 21.40 -6.03 -32.79
N VAL A 427 21.74 -4.91 -32.16
CA VAL A 427 20.94 -4.37 -31.05
C VAL A 427 19.64 -3.82 -31.60
N LYS A 428 18.50 -4.20 -30.99
CA LYS A 428 17.19 -3.68 -31.36
C LYS A 428 17.15 -2.17 -31.29
N THR A 429 16.47 -1.55 -32.24
CA THR A 429 16.19 -0.11 -32.28
C THR A 429 15.19 0.28 -31.17
N ASN A 430 14.99 1.57 -30.97
CA ASN A 430 14.04 2.06 -29.95
C ASN A 430 12.57 1.86 -30.35
N ASP A 431 12.31 1.77 -31.65
CA ASP A 431 10.99 1.49 -32.19
C ASP A 431 10.60 0.02 -31.97
N GLU A 432 11.59 -0.88 -32.01
CA GLU A 432 11.40 -2.31 -31.72
C GLU A 432 11.33 -2.62 -30.23
N SER A 433 12.10 -1.90 -29.41
CA SER A 433 12.14 -2.09 -27.95
C SER A 433 12.53 -0.79 -27.26
N ARG A 434 11.67 -0.28 -26.39
CA ARG A 434 11.88 1.00 -25.69
C ARG A 434 13.13 0.95 -24.82
N VAL A 435 13.84 2.07 -24.72
CA VAL A 435 15.05 2.21 -23.87
C VAL A 435 14.77 1.77 -22.43
N SER A 436 13.63 2.16 -21.84
CA SER A 436 13.27 1.76 -20.48
C SER A 436 13.14 0.25 -20.30
N ILE A 437 12.58 -0.45 -21.30
CA ILE A 437 12.44 -1.90 -21.30
C ILE A 437 13.83 -2.54 -21.38
N LYS A 438 14.69 -2.06 -22.29
CA LYS A 438 16.09 -2.53 -22.40
C LYS A 438 16.84 -2.34 -21.08
N CYS A 439 16.72 -1.18 -20.43
CA CYS A 439 17.34 -0.92 -19.13
C CYS A 439 16.88 -1.93 -18.08
N ASN A 440 15.56 -2.12 -17.90
CA ASN A 440 15.04 -3.07 -16.92
C ASN A 440 15.45 -4.52 -17.25
N THR A 441 15.50 -4.88 -18.53
CA THR A 441 15.99 -6.18 -18.99
C THR A 441 17.45 -6.39 -18.61
N VAL A 442 18.33 -5.40 -18.85
CA VAL A 442 19.75 -5.49 -18.48
C VAL A 442 19.92 -5.65 -16.96
N THR A 443 19.11 -4.98 -16.15
CA THR A 443 19.15 -5.18 -14.69
C THR A 443 18.74 -6.60 -14.29
N CYS A 444 17.68 -7.15 -14.89
CA CYS A 444 17.28 -8.55 -14.68
C CYS A 444 18.40 -9.52 -15.07
N LEU A 445 19.01 -9.31 -16.23
CA LEU A 445 20.14 -10.08 -16.73
C LEU A 445 21.34 -10.05 -15.76
N SER A 446 21.62 -8.88 -15.17
CA SER A 446 22.66 -8.74 -14.14
C SER A 446 22.37 -9.62 -12.93
N TYR A 447 21.15 -9.62 -12.39
CA TYR A 447 20.81 -10.49 -11.26
C TYR A 447 20.81 -11.98 -11.63
N LEU A 448 20.33 -12.34 -12.82
CA LEU A 448 20.40 -13.72 -13.31
C LEU A 448 21.85 -14.23 -13.38
N SER A 449 22.80 -13.38 -13.79
CA SER A 449 24.23 -13.74 -13.80
C SER A 449 24.81 -13.99 -12.40
N THR A 450 24.22 -13.39 -11.36
CA THR A 450 24.64 -13.63 -9.96
C THR A 450 24.03 -14.90 -9.38
N ILE A 451 22.85 -15.30 -9.86
CA ILE A 451 22.15 -16.52 -9.44
C ILE A 451 22.77 -17.74 -10.11
N ASP A 452 22.95 -17.67 -11.44
CA ASP A 452 23.57 -18.72 -12.25
C ASP A 452 24.60 -18.07 -13.21
N PRO A 453 25.88 -18.05 -12.83
CA PRO A 453 26.94 -17.50 -13.68
C PRO A 453 27.11 -18.21 -15.03
N PHE A 454 26.66 -19.47 -15.14
CA PHE A 454 26.76 -20.26 -16.37
C PHE A 454 25.56 -20.07 -17.29
N ALA A 455 24.46 -19.47 -16.81
CA ALA A 455 23.25 -19.23 -17.59
C ALA A 455 23.50 -18.52 -18.93
N PHE A 456 24.47 -17.61 -18.99
CA PHE A 456 24.85 -16.93 -20.24
C PHE A 456 25.59 -17.85 -21.20
N PHE A 457 26.51 -18.68 -20.70
CA PHE A 457 27.30 -19.58 -21.54
C PHE A 457 26.47 -20.75 -22.08
N ASP A 458 25.50 -21.23 -21.29
CA ASP A 458 24.58 -22.30 -21.70
C ASP A 458 23.47 -21.80 -22.66
N SER A 459 23.21 -20.49 -22.69
CA SER A 459 22.18 -19.87 -23.53
C SER A 459 22.58 -19.67 -24.99
N PHE A 460 23.88 -19.65 -25.29
CA PHE A 460 24.39 -19.55 -26.65
C PHE A 460 25.00 -20.88 -27.05
N ASP A 461 24.35 -21.61 -27.95
CA ASP A 461 24.99 -22.74 -28.63
C ASP A 461 26.18 -22.17 -29.42
N TYR A 462 27.38 -22.30 -28.86
CA TYR A 462 28.60 -22.09 -29.63
C TYR A 462 28.61 -23.14 -30.73
N PRO A 463 28.78 -22.76 -32.01
CA PRO A 463 28.98 -23.75 -33.06
C PRO A 463 30.20 -24.58 -32.68
N ALA A 464 29.99 -25.89 -32.49
CA ALA A 464 31.07 -26.84 -32.33
C ALA A 464 31.92 -26.79 -33.61
N GLU A 465 33.19 -26.42 -33.47
CA GLU A 465 34.18 -26.45 -34.54
C GLU A 465 34.33 -27.85 -35.17
#